data_AF-A0A3S9QHA1-F1
#
_entry.id   AF-A0A3S9QHA1-F1
#
_cell.length_a   1.000
_cell.length_b   1.000
_cell.length_c   1.000
_cell.angle_alpha   90.00
_cell.angle_beta   90.00
_cell.angle_gamma   90.00
#
_symmetry.space_group_name_H-M   'P 1'
#
loop_
_entity.id
_entity.type
_entity.pdbx_description
1 polymer ?
#
loop_
_entity_poly.entity_id
_entity_poly.type
_entity_poly.pdbx_seq_one_letter_code
_entity_poly.pdbx_strand_id
1 'polypeptide(L)'
;MLDLVKIQTEQITSTFLEPACGTGNFLAEILRRKLATALRLSQINKSKKSPKYAQFHYEKHAICAISSIYGIELLADNCDECRRRLLDLFLDHYQSHFKQTDPAVIDTAKFLLSKNIVGGNALTLTDFNHRPIIFSEWKLISETLIQRRDYVYENLVEKTNNQLTDNQGFIPKHIQDYPPIHYLKLSEQ
;
A
#
# COMPACT_ATOMS: atom_id res chain seq x y z
N MET A 1 13.16 14.75 -5.95
CA MET A 1 12.98 13.29 -5.88
C MET A 1 11.59 12.85 -6.35
N LEU A 2 10.50 13.48 -5.87
CA LEU A 2 9.12 13.14 -6.24
C LEU A 2 8.78 13.26 -7.74
N ASP A 3 9.47 14.12 -8.49
CA ASP A 3 9.23 14.26 -9.94
C ASP A 3 9.86 13.11 -10.75
N LEU A 4 10.84 12.40 -10.18
CA LEU A 4 11.49 11.26 -10.83
C LEU A 4 10.57 10.03 -10.92
N VAL A 5 9.49 10.01 -10.13
CA VAL A 5 8.58 8.87 -10.02
C VAL A 5 7.13 9.19 -10.42
N LYS A 6 6.91 10.34 -11.07
CA LYS A 6 5.56 10.84 -11.38
C LYS A 6 4.71 9.82 -12.14
N ILE A 7 5.26 9.22 -13.20
CA ILE A 7 4.55 8.24 -14.04
C ILE A 7 4.11 7.03 -13.20
N GLN A 8 4.99 6.54 -12.33
CA GLN A 8 4.70 5.41 -11.45
C GLN A 8 3.64 5.76 -10.40
N THR A 9 3.59 7.00 -9.91
CA THR A 9 2.53 7.43 -8.97
C THR A 9 1.14 7.51 -9.61
N GLU A 10 1.07 7.69 -10.94
CA GLU A 10 -0.19 7.65 -11.70
C GLU A 10 -0.62 6.21 -12.04
N GLN A 11 0.28 5.23 -11.88
CA GLN A 11 -0.03 3.80 -11.93
C GLN A 11 -0.37 3.31 -10.52
N ILE A 12 -1.66 3.17 -10.23
CA ILE A 12 -2.14 2.91 -8.87
C ILE A 12 -1.58 1.61 -8.27
N THR A 13 -1.27 0.62 -9.11
CA THR A 13 -0.70 -0.67 -8.74
C THR A 13 0.81 -0.66 -8.54
N SER A 14 1.52 0.40 -8.94
CA SER A 14 2.98 0.45 -8.83
C SER A 14 3.42 0.58 -7.38
N THR A 15 4.33 -0.30 -6.95
CA THR A 15 4.75 -0.39 -5.56
C THR A 15 5.88 0.58 -5.23
N PHE A 16 5.83 1.19 -4.04
CA PHE A 16 6.86 2.06 -3.49
C PHE A 16 7.29 1.59 -2.11
N LEU A 17 8.60 1.59 -1.85
CA LEU A 17 9.18 1.29 -0.54
C LEU A 17 10.14 2.41 -0.14
N GLU A 18 9.94 2.97 1.05
CA GLU A 18 10.86 3.93 1.66
C GLU A 18 11.57 3.30 2.87
N PRO A 19 12.88 2.96 2.79
CA PRO A 19 13.59 2.21 3.83
C PRO A 19 13.98 3.02 5.09
N ALA A 20 13.59 4.29 5.15
CA ALA A 20 13.72 5.18 6.30
C ALA A 20 12.60 6.23 6.24
N CYS A 21 11.35 5.77 6.41
CA CYS A 21 10.18 6.58 6.05
C CYS A 21 9.88 7.71 7.04
N GLY A 22 10.52 7.74 8.22
CA GLY A 22 10.28 8.74 9.25
C GLY A 22 8.80 8.85 9.57
N THR A 23 8.29 10.07 9.65
CA THR A 23 6.86 10.35 9.84
C THR A 23 6.04 10.29 8.53
N GLY A 24 6.58 9.74 7.45
CA GLY A 24 5.84 9.43 6.22
C GLY A 24 5.66 10.58 5.22
N ASN A 25 6.54 11.59 5.18
CA ASN A 25 6.37 12.74 4.27
C ASN A 25 6.38 12.36 2.78
N PHE A 26 7.31 11.51 2.37
CA PHE A 26 7.41 11.07 0.97
C PHE A 26 6.27 10.11 0.61
N LEU A 27 5.99 9.11 1.46
CA LEU A 27 4.85 8.21 1.26
C LEU A 27 3.51 8.97 1.19
N ALA A 28 3.31 10.02 1.99
CA ALA A 28 2.09 10.83 1.97
C ALA A 28 1.88 11.51 0.62
N GLU A 29 2.93 12.07 0.02
CA GLU A 29 2.81 12.70 -1.30
C GLU A 29 2.56 11.66 -2.41
N ILE A 30 3.15 10.46 -2.31
CA ILE A 30 2.82 9.35 -3.21
C ILE A 30 1.36 8.93 -3.06
N LEU A 31 0.89 8.75 -1.83
CA LEU A 31 -0.49 8.37 -1.56
C LEU A 31 -1.46 9.42 -2.10
N ARG A 32 -1.18 10.70 -1.90
CA ARG A 32 -1.99 11.82 -2.44
C ARG A 32 -2.18 11.70 -3.95
N ARG A 33 -1.09 11.48 -4.70
CA ARG A 33 -1.14 11.34 -6.17
C ARG A 33 -1.92 10.08 -6.60
N LYS A 34 -1.75 8.97 -5.88
CA LYS A 34 -2.50 7.74 -6.14
C LYS A 34 -4.00 7.90 -5.82
N LEU A 35 -4.37 8.61 -4.75
CA LEU A 35 -5.77 8.89 -4.40
C LEU A 35 -6.45 9.81 -5.42
N ALA A 36 -5.74 10.82 -5.94
CA ALA A 36 -6.23 11.63 -7.05
C ALA A 36 -6.49 10.76 -8.30
N THR A 37 -5.60 9.78 -8.56
CA THR A 37 -5.81 8.79 -9.62
C THR A 37 -7.01 7.88 -9.34
N ALA A 38 -7.18 7.40 -8.10
CA ALA A 38 -8.33 6.60 -7.69
C ALA A 38 -9.65 7.34 -7.95
N LEU A 39 -9.71 8.63 -7.60
CA LEU A 39 -10.86 9.48 -7.86
C LEU A 39 -11.13 9.63 -9.36
N ARG A 40 -10.10 9.85 -10.18
CA ARG A 40 -10.27 9.91 -11.64
C ARG A 40 -10.83 8.60 -12.21
N LEU A 41 -10.32 7.46 -11.74
CA LEU A 41 -10.76 6.12 -12.16
C LEU A 41 -12.18 5.78 -11.69
N SER A 42 -12.62 6.37 -10.58
CA SER A 42 -13.99 6.23 -10.06
C SER A 42 -15.07 6.76 -11.01
N GLN A 43 -14.68 7.62 -11.96
CA GLN A 43 -15.60 8.27 -12.90
C GLN A 43 -16.68 9.13 -12.23
N ILE A 44 -16.40 9.67 -11.03
CA ILE A 44 -17.31 10.54 -10.27
C ILE A 44 -17.87 11.71 -11.09
N ASN A 45 -17.10 12.24 -12.04
CA ASN A 45 -17.49 13.36 -12.90
C ASN A 45 -18.29 12.95 -14.16
N LYS A 46 -18.58 11.66 -14.37
CA LYS A 46 -19.33 11.20 -15.55
C LYS A 46 -20.83 11.09 -15.23
N SER A 47 -21.63 11.91 -15.91
CA SER A 47 -23.09 12.03 -15.71
C SER A 47 -23.91 10.73 -15.89
N LYS A 48 -23.36 9.72 -16.59
CA LYS A 48 -24.04 8.44 -16.85
C LYS A 48 -23.94 7.42 -15.71
N LYS A 49 -23.20 7.71 -14.64
CA LYS A 49 -22.96 6.78 -13.53
C LYS A 49 -23.61 7.26 -12.24
N SER A 50 -24.11 6.34 -11.43
CA SER A 50 -24.70 6.68 -10.13
C SER A 50 -23.61 7.04 -9.12
N PRO A 51 -23.91 7.88 -8.10
CA PRO A 51 -22.96 8.18 -7.03
C PRO A 51 -22.42 6.94 -6.31
N LYS A 52 -23.28 5.93 -6.10
CA LYS A 52 -22.89 4.64 -5.49
C LYS A 52 -21.87 3.88 -6.33
N TYR A 53 -22.01 3.91 -7.66
CA TYR A 53 -21.05 3.29 -8.58
C TYR A 53 -19.68 3.97 -8.47
N ALA A 54 -19.65 5.31 -8.50
CA ALA A 54 -18.40 6.05 -8.36
C ALA A 54 -17.74 5.76 -7.02
N GLN A 55 -18.50 5.76 -5.93
CA GLN A 55 -18.01 5.46 -4.60
C GLN A 55 -17.37 4.08 -4.49
N PHE A 56 -18.06 3.03 -4.95
CA PHE A 56 -17.52 1.66 -4.96
C PHE A 56 -16.18 1.56 -5.71
N HIS A 57 -16.09 2.20 -6.88
CA HIS A 57 -14.85 2.20 -7.66
C HIS A 57 -13.74 3.02 -7.01
N TYR A 58 -14.07 4.16 -6.40
CA TYR A 58 -13.10 4.93 -5.63
C TYR A 58 -12.53 4.11 -4.47
N GLU A 59 -13.38 3.49 -3.66
CA GLU A 59 -12.98 2.70 -2.49
C GLU A 59 -12.03 1.58 -2.88
N LYS A 60 -12.39 0.78 -3.91
CA LYS A 60 -11.51 -0.26 -4.45
C LYS A 60 -10.15 0.29 -4.87
N HIS A 61 -10.14 1.39 -5.63
CA HIS A 61 -8.90 1.98 -6.12
C HIS A 61 -8.07 2.62 -4.99
N ALA A 62 -8.70 3.23 -3.99
CA ALA A 62 -8.02 3.77 -2.83
C ALA A 62 -7.37 2.67 -1.99
N ILE A 63 -8.03 1.53 -1.80
CA ILE A 63 -7.43 0.35 -1.16
C ILE A 63 -6.20 -0.14 -1.95
N CYS A 64 -6.28 -0.16 -3.28
CA CYS A 64 -5.12 -0.50 -4.12
C CYS A 64 -3.96 0.51 -3.99
N ALA A 65 -4.28 1.80 -3.85
CA ALA A 65 -3.29 2.84 -3.63
C ALA A 65 -2.55 2.64 -2.30
N ILE A 66 -3.29 2.36 -1.21
CA ILE A 66 -2.73 2.12 0.12
C ILE A 66 -1.95 0.81 0.17
N SER A 67 -2.45 -0.24 -0.49
CA SER A 67 -1.79 -1.55 -0.51
C SER A 67 -0.45 -1.56 -1.28
N SER A 68 -0.14 -0.50 -2.03
CA SER A 68 1.08 -0.40 -2.86
C SER A 68 2.14 0.56 -2.32
N ILE A 69 1.99 1.07 -1.09
CA ILE A 69 3.01 1.88 -0.42
C ILE A 69 3.52 1.15 0.82
N TYR A 70 4.83 1.17 1.02
CA TYR A 70 5.55 0.47 2.08
C TYR A 70 6.62 1.37 2.69
N GLY A 71 6.92 1.14 3.97
CA GLY A 71 7.96 1.88 4.68
C GLY A 71 8.63 1.05 5.76
N ILE A 72 9.92 1.31 5.97
CA ILE A 72 10.67 0.82 7.13
C ILE A 72 11.09 2.04 7.93
N GLU A 73 10.95 1.97 9.24
CA GLU A 73 11.36 3.05 10.12
C GLU A 73 11.96 2.52 11.42
N LEU A 74 13.03 3.18 11.88
CA LEU A 74 13.83 2.73 13.01
C LEU A 74 13.19 3.09 14.37
N LEU A 75 12.44 4.18 14.44
CA LEU A 75 11.80 4.63 15.67
C LEU A 75 10.30 4.30 15.67
N ALA A 76 9.83 3.62 16.73
CA ALA A 76 8.46 3.13 16.79
C ALA A 76 7.40 4.25 16.76
N ASP A 77 7.70 5.38 17.40
CA ASP A 77 6.84 6.58 17.39
C ASP A 77 6.71 7.18 15.99
N ASN A 78 7.81 7.22 15.21
CA ASN A 78 7.76 7.61 13.81
C ASN A 78 6.91 6.65 12.97
N CYS A 79 6.99 5.33 13.21
CA CYS A 79 6.11 4.37 12.53
C CYS A 79 4.63 4.67 12.76
N ASP A 80 4.26 4.91 14.01
CA ASP A 80 2.87 5.18 14.38
C ASP A 80 2.38 6.52 13.81
N GLU A 81 3.23 7.55 13.85
CA GLU A 81 2.95 8.85 13.23
C GLU A 81 2.81 8.73 11.71
N CYS A 82 3.65 7.92 11.05
CA CYS A 82 3.56 7.64 9.61
C CYS A 82 2.23 6.96 9.26
N ARG A 83 1.84 5.91 9.99
CA ARG A 83 0.57 5.21 9.80
C ARG A 83 -0.62 6.15 9.98
N ARG A 84 -0.62 6.94 11.06
CA ARG A 84 -1.67 7.92 11.35
C ARG A 84 -1.79 8.96 10.24
N ARG A 85 -0.68 9.56 9.82
CA ARG A 85 -0.65 10.56 8.74
C ARG A 85 -1.22 10.02 7.43
N LEU A 86 -0.83 8.80 7.04
CA LEU A 86 -1.32 8.17 5.80
C LEU A 86 -2.80 7.85 5.88
N LEU A 87 -3.28 7.40 7.03
CA LEU A 87 -4.69 7.16 7.27
C LEU A 87 -5.50 8.46 7.23
N ASP A 88 -5.05 9.50 7.95
CA ASP A 88 -5.71 10.80 7.99
C ASP A 88 -5.81 11.40 6.57
N LEU A 89 -4.73 11.33 5.79
CA LEU A 89 -4.73 11.77 4.39
C LEU A 89 -5.77 11.03 3.54
N PHE A 90 -5.90 9.72 3.73
CA PHE A 90 -6.91 8.93 3.04
C PHE A 90 -8.34 9.31 3.48
N LEU A 91 -8.57 9.45 4.79
CA LEU A 91 -9.87 9.83 5.35
C LEU A 91 -10.31 11.20 4.86
N ASP A 92 -9.44 12.20 4.93
CA ASP A 92 -9.70 13.56 4.45
C ASP A 92 -10.09 13.55 2.97
N HIS A 93 -9.35 12.82 2.14
CA HIS A 93 -9.63 12.73 0.72
C HIS A 93 -10.95 11.99 0.44
N TYR A 94 -11.23 10.92 1.17
CA TYR A 94 -12.47 10.14 1.01
C TYR A 94 -13.70 10.98 1.40
N GLN A 95 -13.66 11.64 2.55
CA GLN A 95 -14.76 12.49 3.05
C GLN A 95 -14.98 13.75 2.21
N SER A 96 -13.92 14.27 1.58
CA SER A 96 -14.01 15.42 0.67
C SER A 96 -14.82 15.14 -0.61
N HIS A 97 -14.96 13.87 -0.99
CA HIS A 97 -15.61 13.48 -2.26
C HIS A 97 -16.90 12.67 -2.09
N PHE A 98 -17.11 12.04 -0.93
CA PHE A 98 -18.28 11.20 -0.67
C PHE A 98 -18.92 11.54 0.67
N LYS A 99 -20.26 11.69 0.66
CA LYS A 99 -21.03 12.12 1.84
C LYS A 99 -21.01 11.10 2.99
N GLN A 100 -20.87 9.83 2.65
CA GLN A 100 -20.82 8.72 3.61
C GLN A 100 -19.59 7.89 3.28
N THR A 101 -18.89 7.46 4.32
CA THR A 101 -17.75 6.56 4.23
C THR A 101 -18.11 5.20 4.80
N ASP A 102 -17.60 4.12 4.21
CA ASP A 102 -17.78 2.77 4.71
C ASP A 102 -16.71 2.44 5.79
N PRO A 103 -17.10 2.12 7.04
CA PRO A 103 -16.18 1.70 8.09
C PRO A 103 -15.30 0.51 7.69
N ALA A 104 -15.82 -0.45 6.91
CA ALA A 104 -15.04 -1.61 6.49
C ALA A 104 -13.88 -1.22 5.55
N VAL A 105 -14.06 -0.20 4.70
CA VAL A 105 -12.98 0.34 3.88
C VAL A 105 -11.89 0.97 4.76
N ILE A 106 -12.30 1.71 5.79
CA ILE A 106 -11.38 2.37 6.73
C ILE A 106 -10.59 1.33 7.53
N ASP A 107 -11.24 0.28 8.00
CA ASP A 107 -10.58 -0.78 8.76
C ASP A 107 -9.62 -1.60 7.90
N THR A 108 -9.96 -1.87 6.63
CA THR A 108 -9.02 -2.41 5.66
C THR A 108 -7.82 -1.49 5.46
N ALA A 109 -8.02 -0.17 5.31
CA ALA A 109 -6.93 0.79 5.15
C ALA A 109 -5.97 0.79 6.37
N LYS A 110 -6.52 0.81 7.59
CA LYS A 110 -5.73 0.70 8.83
C LYS A 110 -4.91 -0.59 8.87
N PHE A 111 -5.53 -1.72 8.54
CA PHE A 111 -4.86 -3.01 8.51
C PHE A 111 -3.70 -3.03 7.52
N LEU A 112 -3.92 -2.57 6.29
CA LEU A 112 -2.87 -2.46 5.29
C LEU A 112 -1.70 -1.61 5.78
N LEU A 113 -1.97 -0.42 6.31
CA LEU A 113 -0.91 0.47 6.82
C LEU A 113 -0.12 -0.16 7.99
N SER A 114 -0.79 -0.93 8.86
CA SER A 114 -0.12 -1.66 9.95
C SER A 114 0.85 -2.73 9.46
N LYS A 115 0.55 -3.36 8.32
CA LYS A 115 1.39 -4.39 7.70
C LYS A 115 2.46 -3.80 6.78
N ASN A 116 2.18 -2.66 6.18
CA ASN A 116 3.04 -2.05 5.16
C ASN A 116 4.07 -1.07 5.74
N ILE A 117 3.79 -0.45 6.88
CA ILE A 117 4.74 0.38 7.62
C ILE A 117 5.30 -0.46 8.76
N VAL A 118 6.54 -0.91 8.61
CA VAL A 118 7.19 -1.85 9.54
C VAL A 118 8.27 -1.14 10.34
N GLY A 119 8.29 -1.42 11.64
CA GLY A 119 9.34 -0.97 12.54
C GLY A 119 10.57 -1.88 12.45
N GLY A 120 11.72 -1.32 12.11
CA GLY A 120 12.95 -2.08 11.96
C GLY A 120 14.10 -1.26 11.38
N ASN A 121 15.23 -1.93 11.18
CA ASN A 121 16.41 -1.34 10.59
C ASN A 121 16.61 -1.91 9.19
N ALA A 122 16.42 -1.08 8.17
CA ALA A 122 16.58 -1.47 6.77
C ALA A 122 18.03 -1.79 6.38
N LEU A 123 19.03 -1.34 7.14
CA LEU A 123 20.44 -1.67 6.89
C LEU A 123 20.77 -3.08 7.41
N THR A 124 20.19 -3.48 8.55
CA THR A 124 20.36 -4.83 9.12
C THR A 124 19.27 -5.80 8.70
N LEU A 125 18.27 -5.33 7.94
CA LEU A 125 17.15 -6.11 7.39
C LEU A 125 16.26 -6.77 8.46
N THR A 126 16.28 -6.24 9.68
CA THR A 126 15.62 -6.83 10.85
C THR A 126 14.62 -5.90 11.53
N ASP A 127 13.56 -6.47 12.12
CA ASP A 127 12.55 -5.79 12.92
C ASP A 127 13.10 -5.42 14.31
N PHE A 128 12.27 -4.77 15.14
CA PHE A 128 12.64 -4.40 16.52
C PHE A 128 12.99 -5.59 17.44
N ASN A 129 12.65 -6.81 17.05
CA ASN A 129 12.99 -8.03 17.78
C ASN A 129 14.19 -8.77 17.16
N HIS A 130 14.95 -8.11 16.28
CA HIS A 130 16.07 -8.68 15.54
C HIS A 130 15.70 -9.87 14.64
N ARG A 131 14.44 -9.99 14.23
CA ARG A 131 13.97 -11.00 13.28
C ARG A 131 13.95 -10.41 11.86
N PRO A 132 14.05 -11.21 10.80
CA PRO A 132 13.96 -10.68 9.44
C PRO A 132 12.68 -9.88 9.21
N ILE A 133 12.79 -8.71 8.55
CA ILE A 133 11.61 -7.91 8.18
C ILE A 133 10.76 -8.71 7.19
N ILE A 134 9.45 -8.77 7.45
CA ILE A 134 8.48 -9.43 6.59
C ILE A 134 7.56 -8.36 6.00
N PHE A 135 7.37 -8.40 4.68
CA PHE A 135 6.37 -7.60 3.98
C PHE A 135 5.27 -8.48 3.41
N SER A 136 4.05 -7.96 3.45
CA SER A 136 2.89 -8.54 2.79
C SER A 136 2.65 -7.85 1.46
N GLU A 137 2.78 -8.58 0.35
CA GLU A 137 2.34 -8.13 -0.96
C GLU A 137 0.83 -8.34 -1.09
N TRP A 138 0.16 -7.37 -1.70
CA TRP A 138 -1.28 -7.39 -1.92
C TRP A 138 -1.57 -7.29 -3.42
N LYS A 139 -2.25 -8.30 -3.97
CA LYS A 139 -2.60 -8.34 -5.38
C LYS A 139 -4.11 -8.45 -5.55
N LEU A 140 -4.73 -7.42 -6.13
CA LEU A 140 -6.12 -7.52 -6.59
C LEU A 140 -6.19 -8.52 -7.73
N ILE A 141 -6.98 -9.59 -7.54
CA ILE A 141 -7.17 -10.64 -8.54
C ILE A 141 -8.50 -10.48 -9.29
N SER A 142 -9.43 -9.69 -8.75
CA SER A 142 -10.70 -9.35 -9.38
C SER A 142 -11.23 -7.99 -8.87
N GLU A 143 -12.50 -7.68 -9.15
CA GLU A 143 -13.14 -6.46 -8.65
C GLU A 143 -13.19 -6.37 -7.12
N THR A 144 -13.31 -7.51 -6.44
CA THR A 144 -13.51 -7.56 -4.99
C THR A 144 -12.51 -8.43 -4.25
N LEU A 145 -11.84 -9.35 -4.95
CA LEU A 145 -10.91 -10.28 -4.33
C LEU A 145 -9.48 -9.77 -4.37
N ILE A 146 -8.80 -9.89 -3.24
CA ILE A 146 -7.39 -9.57 -3.06
C ILE A 146 -6.67 -10.79 -2.48
N GLN A 147 -5.45 -11.03 -2.94
CA GLN A 147 -4.57 -12.08 -2.46
C GLN A 147 -3.39 -11.46 -1.71
N ARG A 148 -3.06 -12.02 -0.55
CA ARG A 148 -1.87 -11.68 0.25
C ARG A 148 -0.77 -12.71 0.05
N ARG A 149 0.47 -12.26 -0.07
CA ARG A 149 1.67 -13.12 -0.03
C ARG A 149 2.74 -12.48 0.83
N ASP A 150 3.32 -13.23 1.75
CA ASP A 150 4.35 -12.71 2.66
C ASP A 150 5.76 -13.03 2.15
N TYR A 151 6.68 -12.07 2.23
CA TYR A 151 8.07 -12.19 1.78
C TYR A 151 9.04 -11.67 2.84
N VAL A 152 10.23 -12.27 2.91
CA VAL A 152 11.35 -11.72 3.68
C VAL A 152 11.99 -10.58 2.89
N TYR A 153 12.18 -9.42 3.54
CA TYR A 153 12.75 -8.23 2.89
C TYR A 153 14.15 -8.45 2.34
N GLU A 154 14.99 -9.19 3.06
CA GLU A 154 16.35 -9.57 2.62
C GLU A 154 16.36 -10.18 1.22
N ASN A 155 15.49 -11.16 0.97
CA ASN A 155 15.34 -11.80 -0.34
C ASN A 155 14.92 -10.82 -1.46
N LEU A 156 14.25 -9.71 -1.10
CA LEU A 156 13.87 -8.66 -2.05
C LEU A 156 15.04 -7.71 -2.34
N VAL A 157 15.92 -7.46 -1.38
CA VAL A 157 17.10 -6.59 -1.52
C VAL A 157 18.23 -7.27 -2.29
N GLU A 158 18.53 -8.54 -1.98
CA GLU A 158 19.56 -9.32 -2.70
C GLU A 158 19.30 -9.34 -4.20
N LYS A 159 18.02 -9.36 -4.61
CA LYS A 159 17.58 -9.24 -6.01
C LYS A 159 17.98 -7.92 -6.67
N THR A 160 17.87 -6.79 -5.96
CA THR A 160 18.23 -5.47 -6.52
C THR A 160 19.73 -5.37 -6.75
N ASN A 161 20.53 -5.97 -5.86
CA ASN A 161 21.98 -5.98 -5.99
C ASN A 161 22.50 -6.98 -7.04
N ASN A 162 21.79 -8.10 -7.24
CA ASN A 162 22.17 -9.15 -8.20
C ASN A 162 21.60 -8.96 -9.62
N GLN A 163 20.97 -7.81 -9.94
CA GLN A 163 20.42 -7.48 -11.27
C GLN A 163 21.45 -7.26 -12.39
N LEU A 164 22.69 -7.78 -12.26
CA LEU A 164 23.69 -7.80 -13.33
C LEU A 164 23.91 -9.18 -13.96
N THR A 165 23.30 -10.26 -13.46
CA THR A 165 23.50 -11.59 -14.05
C THR A 165 22.21 -12.42 -14.06
N ASP A 166 21.73 -12.67 -15.27
CA ASP A 166 20.83 -13.74 -15.72
C ASP A 166 19.32 -13.49 -15.88
N ASN A 167 18.91 -13.65 -17.14
CA ASN A 167 17.56 -13.64 -17.72
C ASN A 167 16.71 -14.86 -17.31
N GLN A 168 16.74 -15.28 -16.04
CA GLN A 168 15.78 -16.24 -15.50
C GLN A 168 14.87 -15.51 -14.53
N GLY A 169 13.58 -15.44 -14.84
CA GLY A 169 12.58 -14.75 -14.03
C GLY A 169 12.59 -15.25 -12.59
N PHE A 170 13.16 -14.44 -11.69
CA PHE A 170 13.25 -14.75 -10.27
C PHE A 170 11.86 -14.67 -9.62
N ILE A 171 11.43 -15.78 -9.00
CA ILE A 171 10.26 -15.85 -8.12
C ILE A 171 10.77 -15.74 -6.69
N PRO A 172 10.53 -14.64 -5.97
CA PRO A 172 10.93 -14.54 -4.57
C PRO A 172 10.26 -15.68 -3.79
N LYS A 173 11.03 -16.34 -2.92
CA LYS A 173 10.47 -17.39 -2.05
C LYS A 173 9.53 -16.72 -1.05
N HIS A 174 8.23 -16.83 -1.30
CA HIS A 174 7.21 -16.38 -0.35
C HIS A 174 7.20 -17.32 0.86
N ILE A 175 6.94 -16.76 2.02
CA ILE A 175 6.86 -17.48 3.30
C ILE A 175 5.50 -18.15 3.40
N GLN A 176 4.46 -17.45 2.96
CA GLN A 176 3.07 -17.87 3.11
C GLN A 176 2.19 -17.23 2.04
N ASP A 177 1.37 -18.08 1.41
CA ASP A 177 0.27 -17.67 0.55
C ASP A 177 -1.04 -17.74 1.34
N TYR A 178 -1.87 -16.71 1.19
CA TYR A 178 -3.20 -16.68 1.79
C TYR A 178 -4.26 -16.89 0.69
N PRO A 179 -5.37 -17.59 0.98
CA PRO A 179 -6.46 -17.71 0.03
C PRO A 179 -7.02 -16.31 -0.30
N PRO A 180 -7.44 -16.06 -1.55
CA PRO A 180 -8.05 -14.80 -1.90
C PRO A 180 -9.30 -14.52 -1.05
N ILE A 181 -9.41 -13.28 -0.58
CA ILE A 181 -10.52 -12.83 0.27
C ILE A 181 -11.10 -11.53 -0.30
N HIS A 182 -12.33 -11.21 0.07
CA HIS A 182 -12.90 -9.88 -0.21
C HIS A 182 -12.03 -8.80 0.44
N TYR A 183 -11.67 -7.73 -0.28
CA TYR A 183 -10.74 -6.72 0.24
C TYR A 183 -11.23 -6.02 1.52
N LEU A 184 -12.54 -5.86 1.69
CA LEU A 184 -13.18 -5.35 2.92
C LEU A 184 -13.05 -6.28 4.15
N LYS A 185 -12.60 -7.51 3.95
CA LYS A 185 -12.41 -8.50 5.03
C LYS A 185 -10.94 -8.77 5.33
N LEU A 186 -10.03 -7.98 4.75
CA LEU A 186 -8.60 -8.17 4.95
C LEU A 186 -8.18 -8.09 6.42
N SER A 187 -8.82 -7.23 7.21
CA SER A 187 -8.56 -7.08 8.64
C SER A 187 -8.94 -8.32 9.48
N GLU A 188 -9.63 -9.28 8.89
CA GLU A 188 -9.97 -10.57 9.52
C GLU A 188 -8.82 -11.60 9.40
N GLN A 189 -7.74 -11.28 8.67
CA GLN A 189 -6.57 -12.16 8.42
C GLN A 189 -5.37 -11.91 9.35
#